data_AF-A0A1M7EKL2-F1
#
_entry.id   AF-A0A1M7EKL2-F1
#
_cell.length_a   1.000
_cell.length_b   1.000
_cell.length_c   1.000
_cell.angle_alpha   90.00
_cell.angle_beta   90.00
_cell.angle_gamma   90.00
#
_symmetry.space_group_name_H-M   'P 1'
#
loop_
_entity.id
_entity.type
_entity.pdbx_description
1 polymer ?
#
loop_
_entity_poly.entity_id
_entity_poly.type
_entity_poly.pdbx_seq_one_letter_code
_entity_poly.pdbx_strand_id
1 'polypeptide(L)'
;MHAATPSGEEYAMLADMARAYRDEHLVALKQLACYNPHLGVDALCFQRLSDEGGVAMLAGALITPCALWLVALPLENGAVNHAAETPAANEHVLALPSGDYRLERHAFGQQAWYQRRVLDDLSELGSMQEATRLAQQLMARLMQPAVDDA
;
A
#
# COMPACT_ATOMS: atom_id res chain seq x y z
N MET A 1 -11.85 -14.52 -1.70
CA MET A 1 -10.57 -14.00 -1.20
C MET A 1 -10.17 -14.50 0.18
N HIS A 2 -8.94 -15.02 0.28
CA HIS A 2 -8.29 -15.44 1.53
C HIS A 2 -7.12 -14.50 1.86
N ALA A 3 -7.00 -14.12 3.14
CA ALA A 3 -5.89 -13.33 3.65
C ALA A 3 -4.98 -14.19 4.52
N ALA A 4 -3.67 -14.11 4.30
CA ALA A 4 -2.65 -14.78 5.07
C ALA A 4 -1.52 -13.82 5.47
N THR A 5 -0.78 -14.16 6.52
CA THR A 5 0.41 -13.41 6.90
C THR A 5 1.51 -13.58 5.84
N PRO A 6 2.18 -12.49 5.41
CA PRO A 6 3.32 -12.58 4.51
C PRO A 6 4.47 -13.42 5.10
N SER A 7 5.26 -14.02 4.22
CA SER A 7 6.49 -14.71 4.59
C SER A 7 7.59 -13.72 5.00
N GLY A 8 8.66 -14.22 5.63
CA GLY A 8 9.81 -13.38 5.99
C GLY A 8 10.49 -12.73 4.76
N GLU A 9 10.54 -13.43 3.63
CA GLU A 9 11.08 -12.92 2.37
C GLU A 9 10.19 -11.79 1.80
N GLU A 10 8.87 -11.96 1.87
CA GLU A 10 7.90 -10.95 1.45
C GLU A 10 7.99 -9.69 2.32
N TYR A 11 8.14 -9.84 3.64
CA TYR A 11 8.39 -8.70 4.53
C TYR A 11 9.70 -7.98 4.22
N ALA A 12 10.77 -8.72 3.92
CA ALA A 12 12.05 -8.12 3.55
C ALA A 12 11.94 -7.33 2.23
N MET A 13 11.22 -7.88 1.24
CA MET A 13 10.92 -7.20 -0.02
C MET A 13 10.10 -5.93 0.21
N LEU A 14 9.05 -5.97 1.01
CA LEU A 14 8.25 -4.78 1.34
C LEU A 14 9.08 -3.68 2.03
N ALA A 15 9.96 -4.07 2.96
CA ALA A 15 10.85 -3.15 3.63
C ALA A 15 11.85 -2.50 2.66
N ASP A 16 12.37 -3.26 1.69
CA ASP A 16 13.24 -2.73 0.62
C ASP A 16 12.48 -1.74 -0.27
N MET A 17 11.28 -2.10 -0.73
CA MET A 17 10.45 -1.23 -1.56
C MET A 17 10.06 0.07 -0.84
N ALA A 18 9.70 0.01 0.45
CA ALA A 18 9.41 1.20 1.25
C ALA A 18 10.63 2.12 1.38
N ARG A 19 11.84 1.56 1.50
CA ARG A 19 13.09 2.33 1.53
C ARG A 19 13.38 2.97 0.17
N ALA A 20 13.22 2.24 -0.93
CA ALA A 20 13.42 2.78 -2.27
C ALA A 20 12.43 3.94 -2.56
N TYR A 21 11.15 3.75 -2.23
CA TYR A 21 10.15 4.80 -2.34
C TYR A 21 10.53 6.03 -1.50
N ARG A 22 10.94 5.81 -0.24
CA ARG A 22 11.40 6.87 0.66
C ARG A 22 12.55 7.65 0.03
N ASP A 23 13.60 6.97 -0.40
CA ASP A 23 14.83 7.63 -0.85
C ASP A 23 14.58 8.48 -2.11
N GLU A 24 13.66 8.04 -2.98
CA GLU A 24 13.24 8.83 -4.14
C GLU A 24 12.34 10.03 -3.77
N HIS A 25 11.41 9.87 -2.83
CA HIS A 25 10.37 10.87 -2.56
C HIS A 25 10.63 11.78 -1.36
N LEU A 26 11.55 11.42 -0.45
CA LEU A 26 11.72 12.11 0.84
C LEU A 26 12.06 13.59 0.68
N VAL A 27 12.87 13.94 -0.32
CA VAL A 27 13.23 15.34 -0.59
C VAL A 27 11.99 16.15 -0.96
N ALA A 28 11.12 15.62 -1.82
CA ALA A 28 9.88 16.27 -2.21
C ALA A 28 8.88 16.34 -1.05
N LEU A 29 8.73 15.24 -0.29
CA LEU A 29 7.84 15.18 0.87
C LEU A 29 8.18 16.24 1.92
N LYS A 30 9.47 16.49 2.17
CA LYS A 30 9.93 17.52 3.13
C LYS A 30 9.53 18.95 2.75
N GLN A 31 9.21 19.21 1.48
CA GLN A 31 8.78 20.53 1.01
C GLN A 31 7.27 20.75 1.13
N LEU A 32 6.50 19.70 1.47
CA LEU A 32 5.06 19.79 1.61
C LEU A 32 4.67 20.42 2.94
N ALA A 33 3.63 21.25 2.94
CA ALA A 33 3.12 21.91 4.15
C ALA A 33 2.60 20.92 5.21
N CYS A 34 2.10 19.76 4.77
CA CYS A 34 1.62 18.69 5.64
C CYS A 34 2.71 17.68 6.04
N TYR A 35 4.00 18.02 5.88
CA TYR A 35 5.09 17.16 6.30
C TYR A 35 5.10 16.95 7.82
N ASN A 36 4.89 15.70 8.25
CA ASN A 36 5.00 15.32 9.65
C ASN A 36 6.42 14.78 9.97
N PRO A 37 7.24 15.48 10.77
CA PRO A 37 8.59 15.05 11.12
C PRO A 37 8.64 13.84 12.06
N HIS A 38 7.53 13.48 12.70
CA HIS A 38 7.43 12.31 13.58
C HIS A 38 7.19 11.00 12.82
N LEU A 39 6.91 11.09 11.52
CA LEU A 39 6.58 9.96 10.68
C LEU A 39 7.69 9.67 9.67
N GLY A 40 7.88 8.38 9.40
CA GLY A 40 8.70 7.90 8.30
C GLY A 40 7.87 7.43 7.12
N VAL A 41 8.55 6.88 6.13
CA VAL A 41 7.90 6.03 5.12
C VAL A 41 8.04 4.59 5.58
N ASP A 42 6.93 3.86 5.67
CA ASP A 42 6.93 2.46 6.09
C ASP A 42 5.75 1.67 5.51
N ALA A 43 5.99 0.39 5.22
CA ALA A 43 5.02 -0.57 4.72
C ALA A 43 4.45 -1.39 5.89
N LEU A 44 3.18 -1.14 6.22
CA LEU A 44 2.52 -1.63 7.43
C LEU A 44 1.34 -2.54 7.10
N CYS A 45 1.10 -3.52 7.97
CA CYS A 45 -0.11 -4.35 7.97
C CYS A 45 -0.38 -5.09 6.64
N PHE A 46 0.67 -5.42 5.90
CA PHE A 46 0.54 -6.17 4.67
C PHE A 46 0.05 -7.59 4.94
N GLN A 47 -0.84 -8.04 4.06
CA GLN A 47 -1.40 -9.38 4.03
C GLN A 47 -1.27 -9.94 2.63
N ARG A 48 -1.02 -11.23 2.55
CA ARG A 48 -1.07 -11.99 1.31
C ARG A 48 -2.52 -12.28 0.98
N LEU A 49 -2.99 -11.73 -0.13
CA LEU A 49 -4.31 -11.93 -0.69
C LEU A 49 -4.22 -12.92 -1.83
N SER A 50 -5.05 -13.94 -1.75
CA SER A 50 -5.21 -14.93 -2.81
C SER A 50 -6.69 -15.10 -3.10
N ASP A 51 -7.06 -15.09 -4.37
CA ASP A 51 -8.38 -15.49 -4.82
C ASP A 51 -8.31 -16.84 -5.53
N GLU A 52 -9.38 -17.64 -5.50
CA GLU A 52 -9.37 -18.99 -6.07
C GLU A 52 -9.16 -18.91 -7.59
N GLY A 53 -7.95 -19.22 -8.04
CA GLY A 53 -7.53 -19.12 -9.45
C GLY A 53 -6.95 -17.76 -9.87
N GLY A 54 -6.79 -16.82 -8.93
CA GLY A 54 -6.21 -15.50 -9.17
C GLY A 54 -4.72 -15.38 -8.82
N VAL A 55 -4.11 -14.28 -9.27
CA VAL A 55 -2.72 -13.91 -8.94
C VAL A 55 -2.62 -13.58 -7.46
N ALA A 56 -1.69 -14.22 -6.75
CA ALA A 56 -1.42 -13.87 -5.36
C ALA A 56 -0.83 -12.46 -5.28
N MET A 57 -1.29 -11.66 -4.33
CA MET A 57 -0.85 -10.29 -4.14
C MET A 57 -0.54 -10.02 -2.68
N LEU A 58 0.35 -9.06 -2.40
CA LEU A 58 0.46 -8.44 -1.09
C LEU A 58 -0.32 -7.15 -1.11
N ALA A 59 -1.20 -6.94 -0.14
CA ALA A 59 -1.88 -5.66 0.04
C ALA A 59 -1.77 -5.18 1.48
N GLY A 60 -1.57 -3.89 1.66
CA GLY A 60 -1.31 -3.29 2.96
C GLY A 60 -1.37 -1.77 2.92
N ALA A 61 -0.94 -1.17 4.02
CA ALA A 61 -0.86 0.27 4.18
C ALA A 61 0.57 0.76 3.95
N LEU A 62 0.74 1.84 3.20
CA LEU A 62 1.98 2.60 3.19
C LEU A 62 1.74 3.92 3.93
N ILE A 63 2.46 4.11 5.02
CA ILE A 63 2.53 5.40 5.69
C ILE A 63 3.62 6.22 5.03
N THR A 64 3.33 7.50 4.83
CA THR A 64 4.31 8.53 4.49
C THR A 64 4.18 9.68 5.49
N PRO A 65 5.14 10.62 5.56
CA PRO A 65 5.02 11.81 6.39
C PRO A 65 3.80 12.69 6.12
N CYS A 66 3.11 12.52 4.98
CA CYS A 66 2.06 13.42 4.53
C CYS A 66 0.70 12.73 4.33
N ALA A 67 0.68 11.42 4.13
CA ALA A 67 -0.52 10.68 3.76
C ALA A 67 -0.40 9.19 4.08
N LEU A 68 -1.55 8.53 4.22
CA LEU A 68 -1.70 7.09 4.30
C LEU A 68 -2.28 6.56 2.98
N TRP A 69 -1.67 5.49 2.50
CA TRP A 69 -1.97 4.88 1.21
C TRP A 69 -2.35 3.41 1.40
N LEU A 70 -3.28 2.92 0.59
CA LEU A 70 -3.50 1.50 0.35
C LEU A 70 -2.59 1.09 -0.81
N VAL A 71 -1.79 0.06 -0.63
CA VAL A 71 -0.83 -0.43 -1.62
C VAL A 71 -1.11 -1.89 -1.92
N ALA A 72 -1.01 -2.27 -3.19
CA ALA A 72 -1.08 -3.63 -3.68
C ALA A 72 0.13 -3.97 -4.58
N LEU A 73 0.68 -5.15 -4.38
CA LEU A 73 1.83 -5.67 -5.09
C LEU A 73 1.55 -7.10 -5.59
N PRO A 74 1.52 -7.34 -6.90
CA PRO A 74 1.47 -8.70 -7.45
C PRO A 74 2.72 -9.50 -7.08
N LEU A 75 2.56 -10.75 -6.62
CA LEU A 75 3.68 -11.64 -6.26
C LEU A 75 4.21 -12.48 -7.43
N GLU A 76 3.53 -12.52 -8.57
CA GLU A 76 4.07 -13.24 -9.73
C GLU A 76 5.29 -12.52 -10.32
N ASN A 77 6.37 -13.31 -10.45
CA ASN A 77 7.70 -12.91 -10.91
C ASN A 77 7.66 -11.93 -12.09
N GLY A 78 7.77 -10.64 -11.79
CA GLY A 78 8.04 -9.59 -12.77
C GLY A 78 6.82 -8.87 -13.33
N ALA A 79 5.57 -9.20 -12.98
CA ALA A 79 4.41 -8.58 -13.62
C ALA A 79 4.33 -7.05 -13.43
N VAL A 80 4.71 -6.51 -12.27
CA VAL A 80 4.74 -5.05 -12.03
C VAL A 80 5.91 -4.34 -12.70
N ASN A 81 7.03 -5.06 -12.89
CA ASN A 81 8.26 -4.53 -13.48
C ASN A 81 8.29 -4.68 -15.01
N HIS A 82 7.53 -5.63 -15.57
CA HIS A 82 7.48 -5.97 -16.99
C HIS A 82 6.15 -5.64 -17.68
N ALA A 83 5.12 -5.17 -16.96
CA ALA A 83 3.89 -4.72 -17.60
C ALA A 83 4.24 -3.57 -18.56
N ALA A 84 4.28 -3.92 -19.85
CA ALA A 84 4.50 -3.01 -20.95
C ALA A 84 3.60 -1.79 -20.78
N GLU A 85 4.12 -0.61 -21.14
CA GLU A 85 3.52 0.73 -21.07
C GLU A 85 2.21 0.84 -21.87
N THR A 86 1.22 0.05 -21.48
CA THR A 86 -0.12 0.04 -22.02
C THR A 86 -1.00 0.76 -21.00
N PRO A 87 -1.93 1.60 -21.43
CA PRO A 87 -2.78 2.36 -20.50
C PRO A 87 -3.56 1.46 -19.53
N ALA A 88 -3.86 0.22 -19.93
CA ALA A 88 -4.50 -0.79 -19.06
C ALA A 88 -3.60 -1.31 -17.92
N ALA A 89 -2.27 -1.13 -18.00
CA ALA A 89 -1.33 -1.52 -16.96
C ALA A 89 -1.15 -0.45 -15.87
N ASN A 90 -1.75 0.74 -16.03
CA ASN A 90 -1.60 1.85 -15.09
C ASN A 90 -2.64 1.83 -13.96
N GLU A 91 -3.67 1.01 -14.06
CA GLU A 91 -4.71 0.89 -13.04
C GLU A 91 -4.91 -0.58 -12.66
N HIS A 92 -5.16 -0.83 -11.38
CA HIS A 92 -5.51 -2.15 -10.86
C HIS A 92 -6.72 -2.05 -9.94
N VAL A 93 -7.67 -2.97 -10.09
CA VAL A 93 -8.82 -3.07 -9.19
C VAL A 93 -8.53 -4.17 -8.18
N LEU A 94 -8.30 -3.77 -6.93
CA LEU A 94 -8.17 -4.66 -5.80
C LEU A 94 -9.56 -4.93 -5.20
N ALA A 95 -10.06 -6.14 -5.42
CA ALA A 95 -11.25 -6.61 -4.73
C ALA A 95 -10.90 -6.90 -3.27
N LEU A 96 -11.59 -6.27 -2.32
CA LEU A 96 -11.51 -6.49 -0.88
C LEU A 96 -12.89 -6.89 -0.34
N PRO A 97 -12.99 -7.54 0.84
CA PRO A 97 -14.30 -7.86 1.43
C PRO A 97 -15.22 -6.63 1.57
N SER A 98 -14.63 -5.47 1.83
CA SER A 98 -15.32 -4.18 1.93
C SER A 98 -15.72 -3.56 0.58
N GLY A 99 -15.28 -4.13 -0.55
CA GLY A 99 -15.60 -3.67 -1.90
C GLY A 99 -14.38 -3.58 -2.82
N ASP A 100 -14.59 -3.02 -4.01
CA ASP A 100 -13.55 -2.87 -5.02
C ASP A 100 -12.83 -1.52 -4.92
N TYR A 101 -11.50 -1.57 -4.89
CA TYR A 101 -10.65 -0.40 -4.78
C TYR A 101 -9.83 -0.24 -6.05
N ARG A 102 -9.95 0.91 -6.71
CA ARG A 102 -9.10 1.26 -7.85
C ARG A 102 -7.79 1.88 -7.36
N LEU A 103 -6.67 1.29 -7.76
CA LEU A 103 -5.33 1.74 -7.45
C LEU A 103 -4.61 2.13 -8.74
N GLU A 104 -3.72 3.11 -8.62
CA GLU A 104 -2.90 3.60 -9.71
C GLU A 104 -1.49 3.05 -9.60
N ARG A 105 -0.89 2.69 -10.73
CA ARG A 105 0.50 2.23 -10.77
C ARG A 105 1.43 3.41 -10.45
N HIS A 106 2.27 3.21 -9.45
CA HIS A 106 3.32 4.15 -9.07
C HIS A 106 4.68 3.48 -9.24
N ALA A 107 5.46 3.97 -10.20
CA ALA A 107 6.81 3.52 -10.44
C ALA A 107 7.82 4.42 -9.71
N PHE A 108 8.86 3.80 -9.16
CA PHE A 108 9.95 4.47 -8.46
C PHE A 108 11.23 3.65 -8.63
N GLY A 109 12.30 4.29 -9.10
CA GLY A 109 13.50 3.61 -9.57
C GLY A 109 13.20 2.51 -10.60
N GLN A 110 13.54 1.26 -10.27
CA GLN A 110 13.26 0.07 -11.10
C GLN A 110 12.10 -0.78 -10.56
N GLN A 111 11.34 -0.24 -9.61
CA GLN A 111 10.24 -0.92 -8.93
C GLN A 111 8.93 -0.21 -9.24
N ALA A 112 7.83 -0.93 -9.07
CA ALA A 112 6.49 -0.34 -9.09
C ALA A 112 5.55 -1.11 -8.18
N TRP A 113 4.55 -0.41 -7.66
CA TRP A 113 3.38 -1.01 -7.04
C TRP A 113 2.12 -0.29 -7.49
N TYR A 114 0.96 -0.82 -7.11
CA TYR A 114 -0.29 -0.08 -7.23
C TYR A 114 -0.61 0.57 -5.90
N GLN A 115 -0.98 1.85 -5.91
CA GLN A 115 -1.35 2.58 -4.70
C GLN A 115 -2.59 3.44 -4.89
N ARG A 116 -3.32 3.64 -3.80
CA ARG A 116 -4.43 4.57 -3.71
C ARG A 116 -4.30 5.37 -2.43
N ARG A 117 -4.44 6.68 -2.51
CA ARG A 117 -4.47 7.51 -1.30
C ARG A 117 -5.77 7.26 -0.53
N VAL A 118 -5.64 7.05 0.78
CA VAL A 118 -6.76 6.76 1.67
C VAL A 118 -7.03 7.92 2.61
N LEU A 119 -5.97 8.47 3.20
CA LEU A 119 -6.06 9.62 4.09
C LEU A 119 -4.96 10.61 3.72
N ASP A 120 -5.36 11.86 3.53
CA ASP A 120 -4.47 13.00 3.41
C ASP A 120 -4.23 13.61 4.79
N ASP A 121 -3.09 14.26 4.93
CA ASP A 121 -2.70 15.05 6.10
C ASP A 121 -2.60 14.25 7.40
N LEU A 122 -1.39 13.78 7.69
CA LEU A 122 -1.07 13.09 8.93
C LEU A 122 -0.38 13.99 9.95
N SER A 123 -0.44 15.33 9.79
CA SER A 123 0.31 16.26 10.65
C SER A 123 -0.04 16.18 12.14
N GLU A 124 -1.26 15.72 12.46
CA GLU A 124 -1.75 15.60 13.83
C GLU A 124 -1.24 14.35 14.56
N LEU A 125 -0.66 13.37 13.84
CA LEU A 125 -0.12 12.17 14.48
C LEU A 125 1.18 12.50 15.22
N GLY A 126 1.22 12.22 16.52
CA GLY A 126 2.39 12.51 17.35
C GLY A 126 3.51 11.47 17.24
N SER A 127 3.23 10.31 16.64
CA SER A 127 4.18 9.20 16.62
C SER A 127 3.92 8.17 15.53
N MET A 128 4.96 7.40 15.20
CA MET A 128 4.84 6.23 14.33
C MET A 128 3.90 5.15 14.91
N GLN A 129 3.77 5.04 16.24
CA GLN A 129 2.86 4.07 16.86
C GLN A 129 1.39 4.39 16.56
N GLU A 130 1.04 5.68 16.58
CA GLU A 130 -0.31 6.13 16.19
C GLU A 130 -0.57 5.88 14.70
N ALA A 131 0.43 6.10 13.84
CA ALA A 131 0.33 5.78 12.42
C ALA A 131 0.14 4.27 12.17
N THR A 132 0.86 3.41 12.90
CA THR A 132 0.66 1.95 12.85
C THR A 132 -0.75 1.56 13.27
N ARG A 133 -1.27 2.16 14.36
CA ARG A 133 -2.64 1.90 14.80
C ARG A 133 -3.67 2.31 13.75
N LEU A 134 -3.46 3.46 13.11
CA LEU A 134 -4.32 3.95 12.02
C LEU A 134 -4.30 2.98 10.82
N ALA A 135 -3.11 2.53 10.41
CA ALA A 135 -2.94 1.53 9.35
C ALA A 135 -3.62 0.19 9.69
N GLN A 136 -3.51 -0.27 10.94
CA GLN A 136 -4.19 -1.47 11.41
C GLN A 136 -5.71 -1.32 11.35
N GLN A 137 -6.25 -0.18 11.80
CA GLN A 137 -7.70 0.08 11.74
C GLN A 137 -8.21 0.15 10.30
N LEU A 138 -7.44 0.77 9.40
CA LEU A 138 -7.73 0.76 7.98
C LEU A 138 -7.81 -0.66 7.44
N MET A 139 -6.76 -1.47 7.62
CA MET A 139 -6.73 -2.84 7.12
C MET A 139 -7.83 -3.71 7.73
N ALA A 140 -8.14 -3.54 9.02
CA ALA A 140 -9.23 -4.24 9.67
C ALA A 140 -10.59 -3.93 9.04
N ARG A 141 -10.86 -2.65 8.73
CA ARG A 141 -12.11 -2.24 8.04
C ARG A 141 -12.15 -2.76 6.60
N LEU A 142 -11.02 -2.70 5.89
CA LEU A 142 -10.95 -3.15 4.51
C LEU A 142 -11.22 -4.66 4.37
N MET A 143 -10.82 -5.44 5.38
CA MET A 143 -11.03 -6.89 5.42
C MET A 143 -12.39 -7.31 6.01
N GLN A 144 -13.20 -6.36 6.48
CA GLN A 144 -14.57 -6.65 6.88
C GLN A 144 -15.49 -6.59 5.66
N PRO A 145 -16.47 -7.52 5.55
CA PRO A 145 -17.47 -7.42 4.50
C PRO A 145 -18.19 -6.07 4.59
N ALA A 146 -18.45 -5.44 3.45
CA ALA A 146 -19.36 -4.30 3.42
C ALA A 146 -20.67 -4.75 4.06
N VAL A 147 -21.08 -4.11 5.15
CA VAL A 147 -22.40 -4.36 5.73
C VAL A 147 -23.40 -3.78 4.73
N ASP A 148 -23.96 -4.64 3.90
CA ASP A 148 -25.20 -4.38 3.17
C ASP A 148 -26.29 -4.20 4.24
N ASP A 149 -26.54 -2.95 4.63
CA ASP A 149 -27.82 -2.57 5.23
C ASP A 149 -28.87 -2.68 4.10
N ALA A 150 -29.51 -3.84 4.02
CA ALA A 150 -30.67 -4.13 3.16
C ALA A 150 -31.99 -3.84 3.90
#